data_AF-T1ABS4-F1
#
_entry.id   AF-T1ABS4-F1
#
_cell.length_a   1.000
_cell.length_b   1.000
_cell.length_c   1.000
_cell.angle_alpha   90.00
_cell.angle_beta   90.00
_cell.angle_gamma   90.00
#
_symmetry.space_group_name_H-M   'P 1'
#
loop_
_entity.id
_entity.type
_entity.pdbx_description
1 polymer ?
#
loop_
_entity_poly.entity_id
_entity_poly.type
_entity_poly.pdbx_seq_one_letter_code
_entity_poly.pdbx_strand_id
1 'polypeptide(L)' 'LLPLYRRHGVGEYLLRETVQALKARGAGIVTAEFPAHNEIATKFYGKRGFRAVTLVQAKSL' A
#
# COMPACT_ATOMS: atom_id res chain seq x y z
N LEU A 1 10.50 -3.52 0.53
CA LEU A 1 11.56 -2.53 0.86
C LEU A 1 12.58 -3.17 1.78
N LEU A 2 13.85 -3.19 1.37
CA LEU A 2 14.95 -3.62 2.22
C LEU A 2 14.93 -2.81 3.54
N PRO A 3 15.21 -3.44 4.70
CA PRO A 3 15.14 -2.78 6.01
C PRO A 3 15.95 -1.47 6.09
N LEU A 4 17.08 -1.43 5.39
CA LEU A 4 18.00 -0.30 5.32
C LEU A 4 17.36 1.01 4.81
N TYR A 5 16.28 0.93 4.02
CA TYR A 5 15.60 2.10 3.46
C TYR A 5 14.30 2.45 4.18
N ARG A 6 14.00 1.79 5.31
CA ARG A 6 12.85 2.16 6.14
C ARG A 6 13.10 3.50 6.83
N ARG A 7 12.03 4.24 7.11
CA ARG A 7 12.04 5.53 7.84
C ARG A 7 12.75 6.71 7.14
N HIS A 8 13.21 6.53 5.91
CA HIS A 8 13.80 7.61 5.08
C HIS A 8 12.83 8.23 4.06
N GLY A 9 11.51 8.03 4.21
CA GLY A 9 10.52 8.56 3.26
C GLY A 9 10.50 7.87 1.88
N VAL A 10 11.42 6.94 1.61
CA VAL A 10 11.53 6.23 0.32
C VAL A 10 10.23 5.53 -0.09
N GLY A 11 9.55 4.87 0.86
CA GLY A 11 8.28 4.20 0.56
C GLY A 11 7.19 5.18 0.13
N GLU A 12 7.17 6.38 0.70
CA GLU A 12 6.21 7.42 0.33
C GLU A 12 6.50 7.99 -1.06
N TYR A 13 7.77 8.29 -1.33
CA TYR A 13 8.21 8.74 -2.65
C TYR A 13 7.80 7.74 -3.72
N LEU A 14 8.15 6.46 -3.54
CA LEU A 14 7.82 5.40 -4.48
C LEU A 14 6.31 5.26 -4.68
N LEU A 15 5.52 5.32 -3.61
CA LEU A 15 4.07 5.22 -3.73
C LEU A 15 3.50 6.41 -4.49
N ARG A 16 3.96 7.63 -4.21
CA ARG A 16 3.49 8.85 -4.87
C ARG A 16 3.78 8.82 -6.36
N GLU A 17 5.02 8.53 -6.74
CA GLU A 17 5.43 8.42 -8.15
C GLU A 17 4.62 7.34 -8.87
N THR A 18 4.42 6.18 -8.23
CA THR A 18 3.63 5.08 -8.80
C THR A 18 2.17 5.50 -9.01
N VAL A 19 1.54 6.15 -8.04
CA VAL A 19 0.16 6.63 -8.15
C VAL A 19 0.04 7.68 -9.24
N GLN A 20 0.98 8.62 -9.35
CA GLN A 20 0.98 9.62 -10.42
C GLN A 20 1.13 8.98 -11.79
N ALA A 21 2.07 8.04 -11.95
CA ALA A 21 2.26 7.31 -13.21
C ALA A 21 1.01 6.49 -13.61
N LEU A 22 0.35 5.84 -12.65
CA LEU A 22 -0.90 5.10 -12.91
C LEU A 22 -2.05 6.04 -13.29
N LYS A 23 -2.21 7.16 -12.60
CA LYS A 23 -3.21 8.17 -12.93
C LYS A 23 -2.99 8.79 -14.32
N ALA A 24 -1.73 9.07 -14.67
CA ALA A 24 -1.37 9.58 -16.00
C ALA A 24 -1.74 8.58 -17.12
N ARG A 25 -1.81 7.28 -16.81
CA ARG A 25 -2.24 6.22 -17.74
C ARG A 25 -3.76 6.00 -17.74
N GLY A 26 -4.53 6.84 -17.05
CA GLY A 26 -5.99 6.74 -16.98
C GLY A 26 -6.51 5.73 -15.95
N ALA A 27 -5.70 5.29 -14.99
CA ALA A 27 -6.18 4.41 -13.94
C ALA A 27 -7.22 5.12 -13.06
N GLY A 28 -8.46 4.62 -13.03
CA GLY A 28 -9.53 5.14 -12.18
C GLY A 28 -9.42 4.72 -10.72
N ILE A 29 -8.84 3.54 -10.45
CA ILE A 29 -8.69 2.98 -9.09
C ILE A 29 -7.29 2.37 -8.96
N VAL A 30 -6.64 2.61 -7.82
CA VAL A 30 -5.36 1.99 -7.44
C VAL A 30 -5.61 1.14 -6.20
N THR A 31 -5.38 -0.17 -6.30
CA THR A 31 -5.48 -1.12 -5.20
C THR A 31 -4.10 -1.65 -4.81
N ALA A 32 -3.94 -2.05 -3.56
CA ALA A 32 -2.73 -2.69 -3.06
C ALA A 32 -3.13 -3.88 -2.17
N GLU A 33 -2.57 -5.05 -2.46
CA GLU A 33 -2.82 -6.28 -1.71
C GLU A 33 -1.65 -6.55 -0.76
N PHE A 34 -1.95 -6.78 0.52
CA PHE A 34 -0.96 -7.13 1.52
C PHE A 34 -1.57 -7.99 2.64
N PRO A 35 -0.77 -8.81 3.35
CA PRO A 35 -1.28 -9.64 4.45
C PRO A 35 -1.92 -8.79 5.54
N ALA A 36 -3.10 -9.19 6.01
CA ALA A 36 -3.88 -8.45 7.02
C ALA A 36 -3.13 -8.23 8.35
N HIS A 37 -2.25 -9.18 8.72
CA HIS A 37 -1.37 -9.09 9.89
C HIS A 37 -0.37 -7.92 9.80
N ASN A 38 -0.06 -7.41 8.61
CA ASN A 38 1.00 -6.41 8.43
C ASN A 38 0.54 -5.02 8.88
N GLU A 39 0.60 -4.76 10.19
CA GLU A 39 0.22 -3.48 10.78
C GLU A 39 0.98 -2.29 10.19
N ILE A 40 2.23 -2.49 9.79
CA ILE A 40 3.06 -1.43 9.20
C ILE A 40 2.46 -1.01 7.86
N ALA A 41 2.10 -1.97 7.01
CA ALA A 41 1.44 -1.70 5.73
C ALA A 41 0.06 -1.08 5.95
N THR A 42 -0.75 -1.62 6.86
CA THR A 42 -2.08 -1.08 7.19
C THR A 42 -2.00 0.39 7.61
N LYS A 43 -1.08 0.74 8.52
CA LYS A 43 -0.87 2.13 8.96
C LYS A 43 -0.28 3.00 7.85
N PHE A 44 0.62 2.45 7.01
CA PHE A 44 1.28 3.17 5.93
C PHE A 44 0.31 3.58 4.81
N TYR A 45 -0.52 2.64 4.33
CA TYR A 45 -1.51 2.88 3.28
C TYR A 45 -2.71 3.67 3.83
N GLY A 46 -3.17 3.36 5.05
CA GLY A 46 -4.29 4.06 5.69
C GLY A 46 -4.03 5.56 5.88
N LYS A 47 -2.81 5.95 6.30
CA LYS A 47 -2.41 7.37 6.39
C LYS A 47 -2.42 8.10 5.05
N ARG A 48 -2.41 7.38 3.92
CA ARG A 48 -2.31 7.91 2.56
C ARG A 48 -3.62 7.79 1.78
N GLY A 49 -4.73 7.56 2.47
CA GLY A 49 -6.09 7.60 1.90
C GLY A 49 -6.57 6.27 1.30
N PHE A 50 -5.77 5.21 1.37
CA PHE A 50 -6.22 3.88 0.96
C PHE A 50 -7.23 3.33 1.98
N ARG A 51 -8.27 2.69 1.47
CA ARG A 51 -9.27 1.99 2.27
C ARG A 51 -9.19 0.49 1.97
N ALA A 52 -9.48 -0.33 2.97
CA ALA A 52 -9.57 -1.77 2.77
C ALA A 52 -10.76 -2.06 1.84
N VAL A 53 -10.48 -2.67 0.68
CA VAL A 53 -11.49 -3.10 -0.29
C VAL A 53 -11.84 -4.58 -0.07
N THR A 54 -10.83 -5.39 0.23
CA THR A 54 -10.98 -6.84 0.42
C THR A 54 -10.15 -7.28 1.62
N LEU A 55 -10.76 -8.03 2.54
CA LEU A 55 -10.06 -8.66 3.65
C LEU A 55 -10.17 -10.18 3.48
N VAL A 56 -9.11 -10.80 2.96
CA VAL A 56 -9.05 -12.26 2.85
C VAL A 56 -8.45 -12.82 4.13
N GLN A 57 -9.28 -13.47 4.94
CA GLN A 57 -8.87 -14.19 6.14
C GLN A 57 -8.92 -15.69 5.86
N ALA A 58 -7.79 -16.38 6.02
CA ALA A 58 -7.79 -17.84 6.02
C ALA A 58 -8.35 -18.31 7.36
N LYS A 59 -9.52 -18.96 7.34
CA LYS A 59 -10.07 -19.65 8.51
C LYS A 59 -9.43 -21.04 8.55
N SER A 60 -8.59 -21.31 9.55
CA SER A 60 -8.13 -22.70 9.79
C SER A 60 -9.30 -23.51 10.36
N LEU A 61 -9.54 -24.67 9.76
CA LEU A 61 -10.49 -25.70 10.21
C LEU A 61 -9.94 -26.47 11.41
#